data_AF-A0A3B0A6M4-F1
#
_entry.id   AF-A0A3B0A6M4-F1
#
_cell.length_a   1.000
_cell.length_b   1.000
_cell.length_c   1.000
_cell.angle_alpha   90.00
_cell.angle_beta   90.00
_cell.angle_gamma   90.00
#
_symmetry.space_group_name_H-M   'P 1'
#
loop_
_entity.id
_entity.type
_entity.pdbx_description
1 polymer ?
#
loop_
_entity_poly.entity_id
_entity_poly.type
_entity_poly.pdbx_seq_one_letter_code
_entity_poly.pdbx_strand_id
1 'polypeptide(L)'
;MNEPSPAELMSALDTAGFTLAGEGRHYLRYHWPAGLRDGSLVVLRDQDAPEYPTMVAALIAQLDGAERCGQAATAVLEQLAPTVTPRSPA
;
A
#
# COMPACT_ATOMS: atom_id res chain seq x y z
N MET A 1 -0.84 17.04 -5.34
CA MET A 1 -1.11 15.97 -4.35
C MET A 1 0.19 15.77 -3.60
N ASN A 2 0.17 15.69 -2.27
CA ASN A 2 1.33 15.22 -1.52
C ASN A 2 1.24 13.71 -1.45
N GLU A 3 2.22 12.97 -1.96
CA GLU A 3 2.30 11.53 -1.72
C GLU A 3 2.20 11.22 -0.21
N PRO A 4 1.48 10.14 0.17
CA PRO A 4 1.40 9.72 1.57
C PRO A 4 2.80 9.42 2.08
N SER A 5 3.10 9.87 3.29
CA SER A 5 4.36 9.59 3.94
C SER A 5 4.51 8.09 4.24
N PRO A 6 5.76 7.60 4.42
CA PRO A 6 6.00 6.19 4.73
C PRO A 6 5.26 5.75 6.00
N ALA A 7 5.17 6.65 6.99
CA ALA A 7 4.47 6.39 8.24
C ALA A 7 2.95 6.23 8.05
N GLU A 8 2.34 7.05 7.20
CA GLU A 8 0.91 6.93 6.87
C GLU A 8 0.62 5.61 6.15
N LEU A 9 1.47 5.22 5.20
CA LEU A 9 1.37 3.92 4.52
C LEU A 9 1.46 2.74 5.49
N MET A 10 2.45 2.77 6.40
CA MET A 10 2.61 1.73 7.41
C MET A 10 1.38 1.62 8.30
N SER A 11 0.88 2.75 8.82
CA SER A 11 -0.30 2.78 9.68
C SER A 11 -1.55 2.24 8.98
N ALA A 12 -1.73 2.57 7.69
CA ALA A 12 -2.85 2.08 6.90
C ALA A 12 -2.76 0.56 6.66
N LEU A 13 -1.55 0.04 6.37
CA LEU A 13 -1.30 -1.39 6.20
C LEU A 13 -1.55 -2.17 7.49
N ASP A 14 -1.05 -1.68 8.63
CA ASP A 14 -1.28 -2.29 9.94
C ASP A 14 -2.79 -2.36 10.26
N THR A 15 -3.52 -1.27 9.98
CA THR A 15 -4.99 -1.20 10.18
C THR A 15 -5.75 -2.18 9.30
N ALA A 16 -5.27 -2.42 8.07
CA ALA A 16 -5.87 -3.39 7.16
C ALA A 16 -5.45 -4.85 7.43
N GLY A 17 -4.70 -5.10 8.51
CA GLY A 17 -4.32 -6.44 8.95
C GLY A 17 -3.13 -7.03 8.19
N PHE A 18 -2.36 -6.20 7.47
CA PHE A 18 -1.05 -6.63 6.97
C PHE A 18 -0.10 -6.80 8.15
N THR A 19 0.84 -7.73 8.02
CA THR A 19 1.79 -8.05 9.10
C THR A 19 3.21 -7.77 8.66
N LEU A 20 3.98 -7.07 9.48
CA LEU A 20 5.40 -6.81 9.17
C LEU A 20 6.16 -8.14 9.16
N ALA A 21 6.72 -8.47 8.01
CA ALA A 21 7.41 -9.73 7.72
C ALA A 21 8.94 -9.58 7.58
N GLY A 22 9.44 -8.35 7.65
CA GLY A 22 10.86 -8.05 7.66
C GLY A 22 11.12 -6.58 7.37
N GLU A 23 12.23 -6.08 7.87
CA GLU A 23 12.70 -4.73 7.56
C GLU A 23 14.12 -4.77 6.99
N GLY A 24 14.35 -3.90 6.02
CA GLY A 24 15.66 -3.55 5.50
C GLY A 24 15.97 -2.08 5.80
N ARG A 25 17.20 -1.67 5.49
CA ARG A 25 17.65 -0.29 5.75
C ARG A 25 16.78 0.78 5.09
N HIS A 26 16.23 0.48 3.91
CA HIS A 26 15.48 1.43 3.09
C HIS A 26 14.04 0.97 2.81
N TYR A 27 13.64 -0.21 3.29
CA TYR A 27 12.33 -0.76 2.99
C TYR A 27 11.77 -1.57 4.15
N LEU A 28 10.45 -1.73 4.15
CA LEU A 28 9.69 -2.60 5.01
C LEU A 28 8.94 -3.60 4.14
N ARG A 29 8.88 -4.83 4.58
CA ARG A 29 8.18 -5.91 3.89
C ARG A 29 7.00 -6.36 4.72
N TYR A 30 5.80 -6.30 4.16
CA TYR A 30 4.55 -6.69 4.80
C TYR A 30 3.97 -7.94 4.14
N HIS A 31 3.51 -8.91 4.92
CA HIS A 31 2.70 -10.01 4.42
C HIS A 31 1.25 -9.59 4.30
N TRP A 32 0.60 -10.13 3.27
CA TRP A 32 -0.83 -10.00 3.10
C TRP A 32 -1.59 -10.65 4.27
N PRO A 33 -2.77 -10.13 4.64
CA PRO A 33 -3.65 -10.81 5.57
C PRO A 33 -3.97 -12.24 5.09
N ALA A 34 -4.10 -13.16 6.04
CA ALA A 34 -4.33 -14.57 5.74
C ALA A 34 -5.61 -14.76 4.90
N GLY A 35 -5.50 -15.57 3.85
CA GLY A 35 -6.64 -15.91 2.97
C GLY A 35 -6.87 -14.97 1.79
N LEU A 36 -6.07 -13.90 1.64
CA LEU A 36 -6.22 -12.97 0.51
C LEU A 36 -5.26 -13.24 -0.63
N ARG A 37 -3.97 -13.39 -0.31
CA ARG A 37 -2.91 -13.57 -1.30
C ARG A 37 -1.65 -14.11 -0.65
N ASP A 38 -0.94 -14.97 -1.36
CA ASP A 38 0.43 -15.34 -1.00
C ASP A 38 1.42 -14.27 -1.46
N GLY A 39 2.36 -13.90 -0.59
CA GLY A 39 3.48 -13.02 -0.92
C GLY A 39 3.67 -11.87 0.06
N SER A 40 4.36 -10.82 -0.40
CA SER A 40 4.65 -9.66 0.41
C SER A 40 4.57 -8.36 -0.39
N LEU A 41 4.17 -7.29 0.29
CA LEU A 41 4.27 -5.90 -0.17
C LEU A 41 5.55 -5.27 0.36
N VAL A 42 6.15 -4.40 -0.44
CA VAL A 42 7.36 -3.65 -0.05
C VAL A 42 7.01 -2.17 0.00
N VAL A 43 7.37 -1.54 1.11
CA VAL A 43 7.20 -0.11 1.36
C VAL A 43 8.56 0.52 1.57
N LEU A 44 8.91 1.52 0.78
CA LEU A 44 10.13 2.29 0.96
C LEU A 44 9.98 3.22 2.17
N ARG A 45 11.05 3.34 2.96
CA ARG A 45 11.09 4.22 4.14
C ARG A 45 11.50 5.64 3.79
N ASP A 46 12.07 5.83 2.61
CA ASP A 46 12.57 7.11 2.12
C ASP A 46 11.58 7.68 1.11
N GLN A 47 10.87 8.74 1.50
CA GLN A 47 9.90 9.43 0.66
C GLN A 47 10.57 10.30 -0.42
N ASP A 48 11.82 10.70 -0.19
CA ASP A 48 12.58 11.55 -1.11
C ASP A 48 13.29 10.70 -2.17
N ALA A 49 13.22 9.37 -2.05
CA ALA A 49 13.71 8.44 -3.06
C ALA A 49 12.95 8.63 -4.38
N PRO A 50 13.64 8.68 -5.53
CA PRO A 50 13.00 8.89 -6.83
C PRO A 50 12.03 7.77 -7.19
N GLU A 51 12.18 6.58 -6.59
CA GLU A 51 11.28 5.45 -6.83
C GLU A 51 10.00 5.50 -5.99
N TYR A 52 9.96 6.34 -4.94
CA TYR A 52 8.87 6.37 -3.97
C TYR A 52 7.49 6.58 -4.62
N PRO A 53 7.29 7.56 -5.52
CA PRO A 53 5.98 7.79 -6.14
C PRO A 53 5.51 6.58 -6.98
N THR A 54 6.46 5.94 -7.66
CA THR A 54 6.18 4.75 -8.49
C THR A 54 5.81 3.55 -7.62
N MET A 55 6.49 3.37 -6.49
CA MET A 55 6.15 2.34 -5.51
C MET A 55 4.77 2.57 -4.91
N VAL A 56 4.41 3.81 -4.54
CA VAL A 56 3.07 4.13 -4.02
C VAL A 56 2.00 3.79 -5.05
N ALA A 57 2.19 4.19 -6.31
CA ALA A 57 1.24 3.89 -7.37
C ALA A 57 1.09 2.37 -7.61
N ALA A 58 2.19 1.62 -7.59
CA ALA A 58 2.17 0.17 -7.74
C ALA A 58 1.48 -0.53 -6.55
N LEU A 59 1.70 -0.04 -5.33
CA LEU A 59 1.06 -0.53 -4.12
C LEU A 59 -0.45 -0.34 -4.19
N ILE A 60 -0.91 0.86 -4.53
CA ILE A 60 -2.34 1.18 -4.71
C ILE A 60 -2.95 0.26 -5.76
N ALA A 61 -2.31 0.07 -6.92
CA ALA A 61 -2.81 -0.82 -7.96
C ALA A 61 -2.90 -2.29 -7.50
N GLN A 62 -1.96 -2.77 -6.68
CA GLN A 62 -2.02 -4.11 -6.10
C GLN A 62 -3.17 -4.26 -5.10
N LEU A 63 -3.42 -3.23 -4.29
CA LEU A 63 -4.54 -3.20 -3.35
C LEU A 63 -5.88 -3.16 -4.10
N ASP A 64 -6.03 -2.30 -5.11
CA ASP A 64 -7.21 -2.25 -5.99
C ASP A 64 -7.50 -3.61 -6.67
N GLY A 65 -6.44 -4.31 -7.08
CA GLY A 65 -6.54 -5.65 -7.65
C GLY A 65 -7.00 -6.68 -6.61
N ALA A 66 -6.50 -6.58 -5.38
CA ALA A 66 -6.92 -7.44 -4.28
C ALA A 66 -8.37 -7.15 -3.85
N GLU A 67 -8.80 -5.88 -3.84
CA GLU A 67 -10.19 -5.50 -3.53
C GLU A 67 -11.18 -6.17 -4.47
N ARG A 68 -10.89 -6.11 -5.78
CA ARG A 68 -11.70 -6.75 -6.83
C ARG A 68 -11.76 -8.28 -6.71
N CYS A 69 -10.77 -8.89 -6.06
CA CYS A 69 -10.74 -10.33 -5.79
C CYS A 69 -11.45 -10.73 -4.47
N GLY A 70 -11.93 -9.76 -3.68
CA GLY A 70 -12.71 -10.00 -2.48
C GLY A 70 -11.93 -9.76 -1.18
N GLN A 71 -12.18 -8.58 -0.60
CA GLN A 71 -11.92 -8.16 0.79
C GLN A 71 -10.50 -7.70 1.18
N ALA A 72 -10.47 -6.72 2.10
CA ALA A 72 -9.36 -6.06 2.83
C ALA A 72 -8.71 -4.80 2.24
N ALA A 73 -8.73 -4.56 0.93
CA ALA A 73 -8.05 -3.39 0.36
C ALA A 73 -8.79 -2.05 0.56
N THR A 74 -10.11 -2.07 0.80
CA THR A 74 -10.92 -0.85 0.95
C THR A 74 -10.42 0.05 2.09
N ALA A 75 -9.98 -0.51 3.23
CA ALA A 75 -9.50 0.30 4.36
C ALA A 75 -8.14 0.98 4.09
N VAL A 76 -7.26 0.37 3.30
CA VAL A 76 -5.99 1.00 2.88
C VAL A 76 -6.28 2.05 1.81
N LEU A 77 -7.11 1.71 0.83
CA LEU A 77 -7.48 2.61 -0.25
C LEU A 77 -8.23 3.82 0.28
N GLU A 78 -9.23 3.69 1.15
CA GLU A 78 -9.96 4.82 1.74
C GLU A 78 -9.06 5.73 2.59
N GLN A 79 -8.04 5.18 3.25
CA GLN A 79 -7.03 5.99 3.97
C GLN A 79 -6.05 6.70 3.03
N LEU A 80 -5.79 6.16 1.84
CA LEU A 80 -4.91 6.74 0.82
C LEU A 80 -5.67 7.58 -0.24
N ALA A 81 -6.98 7.40 -0.37
CA ALA A 81 -7.85 7.96 -1.40
C ALA A 81 -8.30 9.42 -1.21
N PRO A 82 -8.18 10.13 -0.07
CA PRO A 82 -8.38 11.59 -0.12
C PRO A 82 -7.32 12.27 -1.01
N THR A 83 -6.26 11.55 -1.40
CA THR A 83 -5.15 12.05 -2.21
C THR A 83 -5.18 11.55 -3.67
N VAL A 84 -5.95 10.52 -4.03
CA VAL A 84 -5.96 9.96 -5.40
C VAL A 84 -7.36 10.07 -6.00
N THR A 85 -7.55 11.06 -6.87
CA THR A 85 -8.77 11.16 -7.67
C THR A 85 -8.92 9.89 -8.51
N PRO A 86 -10.07 9.19 -8.48
CA PRO A 86 -10.28 8.05 -9.34
C PRO A 86 -10.29 8.55 -10.79
N ARG A 87 -9.34 8.11 -11.62
CA ARG A 87 -9.53 8.20 -13.07
C ARG A 87 -10.60 7.19 -13.43
N SER A 88 -11.80 7.70 -13.70
CA SER A 88 -12.87 6.95 -14.36
C SER A 88 -12.33 6.17 -15.56
N PRO A 89 -12.75 4.92 -15.77
CA PRO A 89 -12.58 4.30 -17.07
C PRO A 89 -13.50 5.03 -18.06
N ALA A 90 -12.92 5.44 -19.19
CA ALA A 90 -13.67 5.92 -20.36
C ALA A 90 -14.39 4.75 -21.04
#